data_AF-A0A1Y3TDA3-F1
#
_entry.id   AF-A0A1Y3TDA3-F1
#
_cell.length_a   1.000
_cell.length_b   1.000
_cell.length_c   1.000
_cell.angle_alpha   90.00
_cell.angle_beta   90.00
_cell.angle_gamma   90.00
#
_symmetry.space_group_name_H-M   'P 1'
#
loop_
_entity.id
_entity.type
_entity.pdbx_description
1 polymer ?
#
loop_
_entity_poly.entity_id
_entity_poly.type
_entity_poly.pdbx_seq_one_letter_code
_entity_poly.pdbx_strand_id
1 'polypeptide(L)'
;MKDQRYRVDIGFKKKRFYVGMFDTFEEVVQARLDAEKMVYDGFLKAYKAWREKADTDPSWAESHPLKFGVEKTDGRLKVLTE
;
A
#
# COMPACT_ATOMS: atom_id res chain seq x y z
N MET A 1 36.14 1.46 -0.15
CA MET A 1 35.12 0.57 0.45
C MET A 1 33.94 0.57 -0.51
N LYS A 2 33.34 -0.59 -0.82
CA LYS A 2 32.12 -0.59 -1.64
C LYS A 2 31.00 0.03 -0.81
N ASP A 3 30.36 1.09 -1.31
CA ASP A 3 29.09 1.61 -0.78
C ASP A 3 28.02 0.53 -0.95
N GLN A 4 27.96 -0.39 0.01
CA GLN A 4 27.01 -1.49 0.00
C GLN A 4 25.68 -0.99 0.56
N ARG A 5 24.92 -0.32 -0.29
CA ARG A 5 23.57 0.16 0.01
C ARG A 5 22.53 -0.90 -0.30
N TYR A 6 21.50 -0.95 0.52
CA TYR A 6 20.38 -1.86 0.40
C TYR A 6 19.25 -1.21 -0.38
N ARG A 7 18.83 -1.87 -1.46
CA ARG A 7 17.64 -1.50 -2.20
C ARG A 7 16.40 -2.09 -1.54
N VAL A 8 15.39 -1.26 -1.31
CA VAL A 8 14.09 -1.68 -0.78
C VAL A 8 13.02 -1.52 -1.84
N ASP A 9 12.31 -2.61 -2.13
CA ASP A 9 11.07 -2.59 -2.90
C ASP A 9 9.97 -3.27 -2.07
N ILE A 10 8.72 -2.87 -2.26
CA ILE A 10 7.54 -3.57 -1.74
C ILE A 10 6.72 -4.14 -2.90
N GLY A 11 6.24 -5.38 -2.74
CA GLY A 11 5.40 -6.05 -3.73
C GLY A 11 3.92 -5.94 -3.38
N PHE A 12 3.09 -5.54 -4.34
CA PHE A 12 1.63 -5.56 -4.20
C PHE A 12 0.96 -5.90 -5.53
N LYS A 13 0.04 -6.87 -5.55
CA LYS A 13 -0.66 -7.36 -6.77
C LYS A 13 0.27 -7.60 -7.97
N LYS A 14 1.37 -8.36 -7.76
CA LYS A 14 2.41 -8.65 -8.76
C LYS A 14 3.17 -7.42 -9.30
N LYS A 15 2.93 -6.21 -8.79
CA LYS A 15 3.70 -5.00 -9.06
C LYS A 15 4.71 -4.76 -7.94
N ARG A 16 5.88 -4.22 -8.27
CA ARG A 16 6.92 -3.82 -7.32
C ARG A 16 7.03 -2.30 -7.29
N PHE A 17 7.07 -1.74 -6.09
CA PHE A 17 7.25 -0.32 -5.87
C PHE A 17 8.60 -0.10 -5.19
N TYR A 18 9.49 0.61 -5.86
CA TYR A 18 10.76 1.05 -5.26
C TYR A 18 10.46 1.96 -4.08
N VAL A 19 11.00 1.68 -2.91
CA VAL A 19 10.82 2.48 -1.68
C VAL A 19 12.01 3.43 -1.53
N GLY A 20 13.23 2.91 -1.59
CA GLY A 20 14.45 3.69 -1.38
C GLY A 20 15.73 2.84 -1.40
N MET A 21 16.85 3.52 -1.19
CA MET A 21 18.17 2.94 -0.95
C MET A 21 18.64 3.39 0.43
N PHE A 22 19.14 2.47 1.24
CA PHE A 22 19.53 2.73 2.63
C PHE A 22 20.90 2.12 2.94
N ASP A 23 21.59 2.63 3.95
CA ASP A 23 22.95 2.21 4.26
C ASP A 23 22.96 1.11 5.33
N THR A 24 21.94 1.06 6.18
CA THR A 24 21.83 0.11 7.30
C THR A 24 20.64 -0.84 7.13
N PHE A 25 20.73 -2.00 7.79
CA PHE A 25 19.64 -2.96 7.79
C PHE A 25 18.42 -2.46 8.57
N GLU A 26 18.65 -1.70 9.64
CA GLU A 26 17.61 -1.10 10.46
C GLU A 26 16.76 -0.11 9.64
N GLU A 27 17.40 0.75 8.84
CA GLU A 27 16.71 1.66 7.92
C GLU A 27 15.89 0.91 6.87
N VAL A 28 16.41 -0.21 6.37
CA VAL A 28 15.69 -1.10 5.43
C VAL A 28 14.41 -1.63 6.07
N VAL A 29 14.49 -2.13 7.29
CA VAL A 29 13.34 -2.66 8.03
C VAL A 29 12.32 -1.56 8.26
N GLN A 30 12.74 -0.39 8.73
CA GLN A 30 11.83 0.73 8.99
C GLN A 30 11.14 1.21 7.71
N ALA A 31 11.90 1.38 6.62
CA ALA A 31 11.34 1.82 5.34
C ALA A 31 10.30 0.84 4.79
N ARG A 32 10.51 -0.47 5.01
CA ARG A 32 9.53 -1.48 4.63
C ARG A 32 8.27 -1.40 5.50
N LEU A 33 8.42 -1.27 6.82
CA LEU A 33 7.28 -1.13 7.74
C LEU A 33 6.44 0.12 7.42
N ASP A 34 7.09 1.23 7.10
CA ASP A 34 6.41 2.47 6.72
C ASP A 34 5.65 2.30 5.40
N ALA A 35 6.27 1.65 4.41
CA ALA A 35 5.61 1.35 3.13
C ALA A 35 4.40 0.42 3.31
N GLU A 36 4.52 -0.62 4.14
CA GLU A 36 3.42 -1.53 4.49
C GLU A 36 2.29 -0.78 5.20
N LYS A 37 2.63 0.09 6.15
CA LYS A 37 1.66 0.91 6.88
C LYS A 37 0.89 1.86 5.96
N MET A 38 1.55 2.50 4.99
CA MET A 38 0.87 3.38 4.02
C MET A 38 -0.18 2.63 3.20
N VAL A 39 0.16 1.42 2.73
CA VAL A 39 -0.77 0.57 1.97
C VAL A 39 -1.90 0.08 2.86
N TYR A 40 -1.58 -0.39 4.07
CA TYR A 40 -2.56 -0.90 5.02
C TYR A 40 -3.57 0.17 5.46
N ASP A 41 -3.09 1.35 5.86
CA ASP A 41 -3.93 2.46 6.29
C ASP A 41 -4.84 2.94 5.14
N GLY A 42 -4.32 3.00 3.91
CA GLY A 42 -5.10 3.34 2.73
C GLY A 42 -6.20 2.31 2.45
N PHE A 43 -5.86 1.02 2.55
CA PHE A 43 -6.82 -0.07 2.36
C PHE A 43 -7.91 -0.05 3.44
N LEU A 44 -7.53 0.11 4.72
CA LEU A 44 -8.50 0.17 5.81
C LEU A 44 -9.52 1.29 5.62
N LYS A 45 -9.08 2.46 5.16
CA LYS A 45 -9.98 3.59 4.86
C LYS A 45 -10.96 3.24 3.75
N ALA A 46 -10.45 2.71 2.63
CA ALA A 46 -11.28 2.28 1.50
C ALA A 46 -12.29 1.18 1.91
N TYR A 47 -11.83 0.20 2.68
CA TYR A 47 -12.65 -0.91 3.15
C TYR A 47 -13.74 -0.44 4.12
N LYS A 48 -13.44 0.46 5.06
CA LYS A 48 -14.46 1.00 5.97
C LYS A 48 -15.55 1.75 5.21
N ALA A 49 -15.17 2.64 4.30
CA ALA A 49 -16.13 3.40 3.50
C ALA A 49 -17.01 2.49 2.63
N TRP A 50 -16.42 1.45 2.03
CA TRP A 50 -17.19 0.46 1.27
C TRP A 50 -18.12 -0.36 2.19
N ARG A 51 -17.61 -0.81 3.33
CA ARG A 51 -18.34 -1.66 4.28
C ARG A 51 -19.53 -0.95 4.88
N GLU A 52 -19.42 0.31 5.26
CA GLU A 52 -20.55 1.10 5.77
C GLU A 52 -21.73 1.12 4.79
N LYS A 53 -21.44 1.20 3.49
CA LYS A 53 -22.47 1.14 2.44
C LYS A 53 -22.95 -0.29 2.17
N ALA A 54 -22.06 -1.27 2.20
CA ALA A 54 -22.42 -2.67 2.00
C ALA A 54 -23.29 -3.24 3.13
N ASP A 55 -23.03 -2.82 4.37
CA ASP A 55 -23.79 -3.24 5.56
C ASP A 55 -25.23 -2.65 5.53
N THR A 56 -25.42 -1.51 4.86
CA THR A 56 -26.75 -0.87 4.70
C THR A 56 -27.49 -1.28 3.43
N ASP A 57 -26.77 -1.61 2.36
CA ASP A 57 -27.31 -2.09 1.08
C ASP A 57 -26.47 -3.27 0.53
N PRO A 58 -26.80 -4.51 0.94
CA PRO A 58 -26.09 -5.70 0.46
C PRO A 58 -26.21 -5.92 -1.05
N SER A 59 -27.33 -5.54 -1.67
CA SER A 59 -27.55 -5.67 -3.11
C SER A 59 -26.66 -4.71 -3.91
N TRP A 60 -26.43 -3.50 -3.39
CA TRP A 60 -25.43 -2.59 -3.95
C TRP A 60 -24.02 -3.19 -3.89
N ALA A 61 -23.67 -3.85 -2.78
CA ALA A 61 -22.34 -4.45 -2.59
C ALA A 61 -22.01 -5.54 -3.62
N GLU A 62 -23.00 -6.32 -4.05
CA GLU A 62 -22.83 -7.36 -5.08
C GLU A 62 -22.40 -6.77 -6.44
N SER A 63 -22.96 -5.61 -6.79
CA SER A 63 -22.63 -4.91 -8.05
C SER A 63 -21.40 -3.99 -7.93
N HIS A 64 -21.00 -3.64 -6.71
CA HIS A 64 -19.90 -2.72 -6.44
C HIS A 64 -18.86 -3.36 -5.50
N PRO A 65 -18.18 -4.44 -5.89
CA PRO A 65 -17.15 -5.03 -5.06
C PRO A 65 -16.00 -4.04 -4.85
N LEU A 66 -15.39 -4.03 -3.65
CA LEU A 66 -14.24 -3.18 -3.37
C LEU A 66 -13.04 -3.56 -4.26
N LYS A 67 -12.81 -2.76 -5.30
CA LYS A 67 -11.61 -2.83 -6.14
C LYS A 67 -10.65 -1.73 -5.72
N PHE A 68 -9.40 -2.13 -5.46
CA PHE A 68 -8.37 -1.18 -5.08
C PHE A 68 -7.00 -1.55 -5.64
N GLY A 69 -6.18 -0.53 -5.88
CA GLY A 69 -4.79 -0.62 -6.32
C GLY A 69 -3.86 0.15 -5.39
N VAL A 70 -2.57 0.10 -5.70
CA VAL A 70 -1.55 0.95 -5.07
C VAL A 70 -0.83 1.70 -6.18
N GLU A 71 -0.64 2.99 -5.97
CA GLU A 71 0.20 3.84 -6.81
C GLU A 71 1.26 4.52 -5.94
N LYS A 72 2.41 4.86 -6.53
CA LYS A 72 3.44 5.68 -5.89
C LYS A 72 3.35 7.11 -6.42
N THR A 73 3.01 8.05 -5.57
CA THR A 73 2.93 9.49 -5.88
C THR A 73 3.74 10.26 -4.84
N ASP A 74 4.59 11.19 -5.29
CA ASP A 74 5.42 12.04 -4.40
C ASP A 74 6.26 11.25 -3.39
N GLY A 75 6.80 10.09 -3.82
CA GLY A 75 7.57 9.22 -2.92
C GLY A 75 6.74 8.35 -1.97
N ARG A 76 5.41 8.55 -1.90
CA ARG A 76 4.51 7.83 -0.98
C ARG A 76 3.63 6.83 -1.72
N LEU A 77 3.29 5.73 -1.04
CA LEU A 77 2.33 4.76 -1.55
C LEU A 77 0.91 5.20 -1.17
N LYS A 78 0.01 5.21 -2.14
CA LYS A 78 -1.40 5.57 -1.96
C LYS A 78 -2.27 4.44 -2.49
N VAL A 79 -3.33 4.13 -1.74
CA VAL A 79 -4.38 3.22 -2.19
C VAL A 79 -5.37 4.01 -3.03
N LEU A 80 -5.69 3.46 -4.20
CA LEU A 80 -6.71 3.98 -5.11
C LEU A 80 -7.86 3.00 -5.19
N THR A 81 -9.09 3.49 -5.25
CA THR A 81 -10.30 2.69 -5.48
C THR A 81 -10.85 2.98 -6.88
N GLU A 82 -11.33 1.94 -7.56
CA GLU A 82 -11.90 2.00 -8.92
C GLU A 82 -13.43 1.93 -8.90
#